data_AF-A0A922ZY66-F1
#
_entry.id   AF-A0A922ZY66-F1
#
_cell.length_a   1.000
_cell.length_b   1.000
_cell.length_c   1.000
_cell.angle_alpha   90.00
_cell.angle_beta   90.00
_cell.angle_gamma   90.00
#
_symmetry.space_group_name_H-M   'P 1'
#
loop_
_entity.id
_entity.type
_entity.pdbx_description
1 polymer ?
#
loop_
_entity_poly.entity_id
_entity_poly.type
_entity_poly.pdbx_seq_one_letter_code
_entity_poly.pdbx_strand_id
1 'polypeptide(L)'
;MVAGALGLVMITGCASPASVPDLDDVREERSTAITAAWQRAATATEEFIERDWPEAVYPPLEFDRWVESDRALAESADCIDRILERTAGSVSPNGIYILAPRPTTEPEWELPVAQLRCAVQVIPWSGTYPFGGPVELAWVRHQLSVALPNCVRRWGAELEISDFNAAMNASIYATPTGNSIAPVQSVWLAATLRNADVATARQIRATCPDPGRTLSQLGPPEIRP
;
A
#
# COMPACT_ATOMS: atom_id res chain seq x y z
N MET A 1 -34.87 -3.98 -64.07
CA MET A 1 -35.17 -4.60 -62.77
C MET A 1 -33.84 -5.15 -62.26
N VAL A 2 -33.22 -4.78 -61.15
CA VAL A 2 -33.58 -4.00 -59.95
C VAL A 2 -32.31 -3.26 -59.48
N ALA A 3 -32.48 -2.04 -58.98
CA ALA A 3 -31.49 -1.26 -58.25
C ALA A 3 -31.56 -1.57 -56.75
N GLY A 4 -30.45 -1.40 -56.01
CA GLY A 4 -30.44 -1.37 -54.54
C GLY A 4 -29.02 -1.61 -54.01
N ALA A 5 -28.21 -0.57 -53.75
CA ALA A 5 -28.24 0.32 -52.58
C ALA A 5 -27.34 -0.18 -51.42
N LEU A 6 -26.19 0.50 -51.30
CA LEU A 6 -25.57 1.06 -50.09
C LEU A 6 -25.77 0.30 -48.76
N GLY A 7 -24.66 -0.22 -48.23
CA GLY A 7 -24.46 -0.48 -46.81
C GLY A 7 -23.22 0.27 -46.31
N LEU A 8 -23.41 1.53 -45.92
CA LEU A 8 -22.42 2.36 -45.23
C LEU A 8 -22.15 1.76 -43.84
N VAL A 9 -20.93 1.33 -43.55
CA VAL A 9 -20.50 0.98 -42.19
C VAL A 9 -20.09 2.28 -41.50
N MET A 10 -21.04 2.93 -40.82
CA MET A 10 -20.72 3.99 -39.86
C MET A 10 -20.21 3.35 -38.57
N ILE A 11 -18.89 3.41 -38.32
CA ILE A 11 -18.33 3.25 -36.98
C ILE A 11 -18.22 4.65 -36.39
N THR A 12 -19.34 5.19 -35.92
CA THR A 12 -19.39 6.34 -35.02
C THR A 12 -19.68 5.81 -33.62
N GLY A 13 -18.71 5.09 -33.05
CA GLY A 13 -18.67 4.86 -31.63
C GLY A 13 -18.15 6.12 -30.95
N CYS A 14 -19.04 7.00 -30.49
CA CYS A 14 -18.71 7.90 -29.40
C CYS A 14 -18.33 7.03 -28.21
N ALA A 15 -17.04 6.71 -28.05
CA ALA A 15 -16.56 6.14 -26.81
C ALA A 15 -16.98 7.10 -25.71
N SER A 16 -17.89 6.65 -24.84
CA SER A 16 -18.17 7.38 -23.61
C SER A 16 -16.81 7.66 -22.94
N PRO A 17 -16.58 8.87 -22.41
CA PRO A 17 -15.35 9.15 -21.70
C PRO A 17 -15.13 8.02 -20.70
N ALA A 18 -13.94 7.41 -20.73
CA ALA A 18 -13.61 6.32 -19.83
C ALA A 18 -14.00 6.75 -18.41
N SER A 19 -14.85 5.95 -17.76
CA SER A 19 -15.27 6.23 -16.39
C SER A 19 -14.01 6.33 -15.55
N VAL A 20 -13.88 7.44 -14.82
CA VAL A 20 -12.81 7.59 -13.83
C VAL A 20 -13.05 6.53 -12.78
N PRO A 21 -12.03 5.71 -12.43
CA PRO A 21 -12.19 4.77 -11.34
C PRO A 21 -12.60 5.49 -10.06
N ASP A 22 -13.40 4.84 -9.21
CA ASP A 22 -13.67 5.36 -7.89
C ASP A 22 -12.64 4.84 -6.87
N LEU A 23 -12.79 5.23 -5.60
CA LEU A 23 -11.87 4.77 -4.54
C LEU A 23 -12.10 3.30 -4.16
N ASP A 24 -13.28 2.73 -4.45
CA ASP A 24 -13.56 1.32 -4.17
C ASP A 24 -12.86 0.44 -5.22
N ASP A 25 -12.79 0.86 -6.47
CA ASP A 25 -11.96 0.23 -7.50
C ASP A 25 -10.47 0.21 -7.09
N VAL A 26 -9.97 1.31 -6.52
CA VAL A 26 -8.60 1.38 -6.00
C VAL A 26 -8.40 0.42 -4.82
N ARG A 27 -9.36 0.35 -3.88
CA ARG A 27 -9.30 -0.59 -2.76
C ARG A 27 -9.24 -2.03 -3.23
N GLU A 28 -10.05 -2.38 -4.23
CA GLU A 28 -10.10 -3.72 -4.80
C GLU A 28 -8.79 -4.10 -5.51
N GLU A 29 -8.23 -3.18 -6.30
CA GLU A 29 -6.92 -3.39 -6.94
C GLU A 29 -5.81 -3.60 -5.89
N ARG A 30 -5.81 -2.79 -4.83
CA ARG A 30 -4.86 -2.92 -3.71
C ARG A 30 -5.00 -4.27 -3.01
N SER A 31 -6.22 -4.69 -2.71
CA SER A 31 -6.52 -5.99 -2.08
C SER A 31 -6.05 -7.15 -2.95
N THR A 32 -6.33 -7.10 -4.25
CA THR A 32 -5.90 -8.14 -5.20
C THR A 32 -4.37 -8.22 -5.28
N ALA A 33 -3.71 -7.08 -5.40
CA ALA A 33 -2.25 -7.02 -5.51
C ALA A 33 -1.56 -7.53 -4.24
N ILE A 34 -2.02 -7.11 -3.06
CA ILE A 34 -1.42 -7.55 -1.80
C ILE A 34 -1.71 -9.02 -1.52
N THR A 35 -2.90 -9.51 -1.87
CA THR A 35 -3.27 -10.92 -1.70
C THR A 35 -2.35 -11.82 -2.51
N ALA A 36 -2.15 -11.49 -3.79
CA ALA A 36 -1.26 -12.25 -4.64
C ALA A 36 0.21 -12.18 -4.16
N ALA A 37 0.65 -11.05 -3.62
CA ALA A 37 1.99 -10.90 -3.06
C ALA A 37 2.15 -11.73 -1.77
N TRP A 38 1.16 -11.71 -0.90
CA TRP A 38 1.13 -12.49 0.33
C TRP A 38 1.11 -13.98 0.04
N GLN A 39 0.24 -14.46 -0.85
CA GLN A 39 0.20 -15.88 -1.25
C GLN A 39 1.55 -16.37 -1.76
N ARG A 40 2.23 -15.57 -2.63
CA ARG A 40 3.59 -15.91 -3.08
C ARG A 40 4.60 -15.97 -1.94
N ALA A 41 4.53 -15.05 -0.98
CA ALA A 41 5.40 -15.07 0.18
C ALA A 41 5.13 -16.28 1.08
N ALA A 42 3.86 -16.57 1.36
CA ALA A 42 3.44 -17.73 2.15
C ALA A 42 3.91 -19.05 1.53
N THR A 43 3.64 -19.26 0.24
CA THR A 43 4.12 -20.46 -0.48
C THR A 43 5.64 -20.55 -0.46
N ALA A 44 6.37 -19.47 -0.76
CA ALA A 44 7.83 -19.49 -0.73
C ALA A 44 8.38 -19.78 0.68
N THR A 45 7.71 -19.30 1.73
CA THR A 45 8.07 -19.59 3.11
C THR A 45 7.80 -21.06 3.46
N GLU A 46 6.66 -21.63 3.07
CA GLU A 46 6.36 -23.05 3.27
C GLU A 46 7.36 -23.94 2.53
N GLU A 47 7.64 -23.66 1.25
CA GLU A 47 8.64 -24.39 0.47
C GLU A 47 10.04 -24.30 1.09
N PHE A 48 10.41 -23.14 1.63
CA PHE A 48 11.68 -22.95 2.34
C PHE A 48 11.75 -23.81 3.60
N ILE A 49 10.68 -23.80 4.42
CA ILE A 49 10.60 -24.59 5.65
C ILE A 49 10.65 -26.09 5.32
N GLU A 50 9.86 -26.56 4.36
CA GLU A 50 9.82 -27.98 3.97
C GLU A 50 11.18 -28.47 3.46
N ARG A 51 11.91 -27.63 2.72
CA ARG A 51 13.22 -27.97 2.18
C ARG A 51 14.29 -28.06 3.27
N ASP A 52 14.33 -27.09 4.19
CA ASP A 52 15.41 -26.96 5.17
C ASP A 52 15.11 -27.75 6.46
N TRP A 53 13.83 -27.93 6.80
CA TRP A 53 13.34 -28.61 8.01
C TRP A 53 12.08 -29.45 7.70
N PRO A 54 12.21 -30.57 6.96
CA PRO A 54 11.06 -31.41 6.58
C PRO A 54 10.32 -32.03 7.78
N GLU A 55 10.95 -32.10 8.95
CA GLU A 55 10.32 -32.52 10.21
C GLU A 55 9.42 -31.46 10.85
N ALA A 56 9.47 -30.21 10.41
CA ALA A 56 8.68 -29.12 10.96
C ALA A 56 7.21 -29.22 10.49
N VAL A 57 6.38 -29.90 11.28
CA VAL A 57 4.95 -30.08 10.98
C VAL A 57 4.13 -28.92 11.56
N TYR A 58 3.53 -28.12 10.69
CA TYR A 58 2.66 -26.99 11.04
C TYR A 58 1.38 -26.97 10.19
N PRO A 59 0.29 -26.32 10.65
CA PRO A 59 -0.83 -26.01 9.77
C PRO A 59 -0.40 -25.08 8.62
N PRO A 60 -1.18 -24.99 7.52
CA PRO A 60 -0.94 -24.03 6.45
C PRO A 60 -0.75 -22.61 6.99
N LEU A 61 0.08 -21.81 6.31
CA LEU A 61 0.23 -20.39 6.64
C LEU A 61 -1.07 -19.64 6.33
N GLU A 62 -1.54 -18.91 7.34
CA GLU A 62 -2.71 -18.05 7.23
C GLU A 62 -2.34 -16.63 7.63
N PHE A 63 -2.86 -15.65 6.91
CA PHE A 63 -2.78 -14.25 7.29
C PHE A 63 -3.62 -14.04 8.56
N ASP A 64 -3.02 -13.51 9.61
CA ASP A 64 -3.72 -13.19 10.86
C ASP A 64 -4.23 -11.75 10.79
N ARG A 65 -3.31 -10.78 10.74
CA ARG A 65 -3.66 -9.36 10.77
C ARG A 65 -2.54 -8.43 10.29
N TRP A 66 -2.96 -7.22 9.94
CA TRP A 66 -2.08 -6.07 9.87
C TRP A 66 -1.78 -5.55 11.27
N VAL A 67 -0.55 -5.11 11.51
CA VAL A 67 -0.14 -4.47 12.76
C VAL A 67 0.44 -3.09 12.51
N GLU A 68 0.25 -2.18 13.46
CA GLU A 68 0.87 -0.86 13.39
C GLU A 68 2.40 -1.00 13.43
N SER A 69 3.11 -0.20 12.63
CA SER A 69 4.56 -0.29 12.48
C SER A 69 5.32 -0.10 13.81
N ASP A 70 4.79 0.70 14.74
CA ASP A 70 5.39 0.94 16.06
C ASP A 70 5.23 -0.25 17.03
N ARG A 71 4.29 -1.15 16.74
CA ARG A 71 4.01 -2.37 17.52
C ARG A 71 4.52 -3.64 16.86
N ALA A 72 4.98 -3.56 15.61
CA ALA A 72 5.36 -4.70 14.79
C ALA A 72 6.29 -5.69 15.48
N LEU A 73 7.32 -5.19 16.20
CA LEU A 73 8.27 -6.05 16.91
C LEU A 73 7.65 -6.77 18.10
N ALA A 74 6.80 -6.09 18.87
CA ALA A 74 6.11 -6.69 20.01
C ALA A 74 5.08 -7.74 19.53
N GLU A 75 4.30 -7.41 18.50
CA GLU A 75 3.32 -8.33 17.92
C GLU A 75 3.99 -9.56 17.26
N SER A 76 5.15 -9.37 16.63
CA SER A 76 5.96 -10.48 16.09
C SER A 76 6.51 -11.37 17.21
N ALA A 77 7.00 -10.77 18.30
CA ALA A 77 7.46 -11.51 19.48
C ALA A 77 6.32 -12.33 20.10
N ASP A 78 5.16 -11.71 20.30
CA ASP A 78 3.96 -12.38 20.83
C ASP A 78 3.50 -13.53 19.91
N CYS A 79 3.63 -13.38 18.59
CA CYS A 79 3.35 -14.46 17.64
C CYS A 79 4.32 -15.63 17.82
N ILE A 80 5.63 -15.35 17.91
CA ILE A 80 6.66 -16.37 18.09
C ILE A 80 6.45 -17.11 19.41
N ASP A 81 6.16 -16.37 20.48
CA ASP A 81 5.91 -16.93 21.80
C ASP A 81 4.69 -17.86 21.81
N ARG A 82 3.64 -17.54 21.04
CA ARG A 82 2.48 -18.43 20.86
C ARG A 82 2.82 -19.71 20.10
N ILE A 83 3.66 -19.63 19.05
CA ILE A 83 4.08 -20.81 18.28
C ILE A 83 4.95 -21.73 19.13
N LEU A 84 5.87 -21.17 19.90
CA LEU A 84 6.83 -21.92 20.72
C LEU A 84 6.28 -22.31 22.11
N GLU A 85 5.11 -21.80 22.48
CA GLU A 85 4.49 -21.96 23.81
C GLU A 85 5.40 -21.53 24.98
N ARG A 86 6.30 -20.57 24.73
CA ARG A 86 7.23 -20.01 25.71
C ARG A 86 7.73 -18.64 25.28
N THR A 87 8.36 -17.90 26.20
CA THR A 87 9.06 -16.67 25.86
C THR A 87 10.32 -16.93 25.04
N ALA A 88 10.34 -16.45 23.80
CA ALA A 88 11.42 -16.56 22.84
C ALA A 88 12.42 -15.40 22.93
N GLY A 89 12.00 -14.27 23.47
CA GLY A 89 12.82 -13.09 23.58
C GLY A 89 12.13 -11.93 24.28
N SER A 90 12.71 -10.75 24.15
CA SER A 90 12.14 -9.49 24.61
C SER A 90 12.46 -8.37 23.62
N VAL A 91 11.67 -7.31 23.62
CA VAL A 91 11.94 -6.10 22.84
C VAL A 91 12.65 -5.10 23.73
N SER A 92 13.85 -4.68 23.33
CA SER A 92 14.60 -3.66 24.06
C SER A 92 14.00 -2.26 23.90
N PRO A 93 14.35 -1.30 24.77
CA PRO A 93 13.87 0.09 24.66
C PRO A 93 14.23 0.79 23.34
N ASN A 94 15.28 0.34 22.65
CA ASN A 94 15.69 0.84 21.33
C ASN A 94 15.05 0.07 20.16
N GLY A 95 14.03 -0.77 20.42
CA GLY A 95 13.31 -1.49 19.37
C GLY A 95 14.13 -2.59 18.71
N ILE A 96 14.98 -3.28 19.47
CA ILE A 96 15.70 -4.46 18.97
C ILE A 96 15.09 -5.69 19.62
N TYR A 97 14.77 -6.69 18.80
CA TYR A 97 14.35 -7.99 19.31
C TYR A 97 15.57 -8.77 19.83
N ILE A 98 15.55 -9.10 21.12
CA ILE A 98 16.61 -9.83 21.81
C ILE A 98 16.12 -11.24 22.10
N LEU A 99 16.74 -12.23 21.47
CA LEU A 99 16.42 -13.65 21.67
C LEU A 99 16.91 -14.15 23.02
N ALA A 100 16.05 -14.88 23.72
CA ALA A 100 16.45 -15.69 24.85
C ALA A 100 17.32 -16.89 24.38
N PRO A 101 18.20 -17.42 25.25
CA PRO A 101 18.90 -18.67 24.94
C PRO A 101 17.91 -19.79 24.61
N ARG A 102 18.17 -20.53 23.54
CA ARG A 102 17.38 -21.71 23.16
C ARG A 102 17.42 -22.74 24.30
N PRO A 103 16.28 -23.32 24.72
CA PRO A 103 16.26 -24.46 25.62
C PRO A 103 17.03 -25.65 25.03
N THR A 104 17.78 -26.39 25.85
CA THR A 104 18.57 -27.53 25.37
C THR A 104 17.72 -28.67 24.77
N THR A 105 16.44 -28.73 25.12
CA THR A 105 15.47 -29.74 24.67
C THR A 105 14.75 -29.35 23.39
N GLU A 106 14.84 -28.09 22.97
CA GLU A 106 14.13 -27.59 21.79
C GLU A 106 14.90 -27.90 20.50
N PRO A 107 14.27 -28.42 19.44
CA PRO A 107 14.89 -28.55 18.13
C PRO A 107 15.47 -27.22 17.60
N GLU A 108 16.59 -27.29 16.88
CA GLU A 108 17.26 -26.08 16.36
C GLU A 108 16.42 -25.30 15.33
N TRP A 109 15.41 -25.95 14.76
CA TRP A 109 14.53 -25.39 13.73
C TRP A 109 13.32 -24.65 14.29
N GLU A 110 12.89 -24.90 15.53
CA GLU A 110 11.62 -24.38 16.05
C GLU A 110 11.57 -22.85 16.03
N LEU A 111 12.58 -22.20 16.60
CA LEU A 111 12.65 -20.73 16.62
C LEU A 111 12.76 -20.11 15.21
N PRO A 112 13.67 -20.54 14.31
CA PRO A 112 13.70 -20.05 12.93
C PRO A 112 12.38 -20.22 12.18
N VAL A 113 11.73 -21.37 12.31
CA VAL A 113 10.43 -21.62 11.67
C VAL A 113 9.35 -20.69 12.25
N ALA A 114 9.28 -20.53 13.57
CA ALA A 114 8.35 -19.60 14.20
C ALA A 114 8.55 -18.14 13.71
N GLN A 115 9.80 -17.70 13.58
CA GLN A 115 10.13 -16.37 13.04
C GLN A 115 9.66 -16.19 11.60
N LEU A 116 9.96 -17.16 10.73
CA LEU A 116 9.54 -17.13 9.33
C LEU A 116 8.03 -17.10 9.19
N ARG A 117 7.32 -17.93 9.97
CA ARG A 117 5.86 -17.97 9.97
C ARG A 117 5.29 -16.63 10.42
N CYS A 118 5.73 -16.11 11.57
CA CYS A 118 5.22 -14.86 12.11
C CYS A 118 5.47 -13.65 11.20
N ALA A 119 6.57 -13.63 10.42
CA ALA A 119 6.82 -12.59 9.43
C ALA A 119 5.78 -12.54 8.30
N VAL A 120 5.08 -13.66 8.03
CA VAL A 120 4.03 -13.77 7.01
C VAL A 120 2.63 -13.66 7.60
N GLN A 121 2.42 -14.08 8.85
CA GLN A 121 1.11 -14.03 9.51
C GLN A 121 0.79 -12.64 10.08
N VAL A 122 1.79 -11.94 10.62
CA VAL A 122 1.66 -10.67 11.32
C VAL A 122 2.46 -9.62 10.57
N ILE A 123 1.80 -8.87 9.69
CA ILE A 123 2.48 -8.00 8.74
C ILE A 123 2.40 -6.53 9.20
N PRO A 124 3.54 -5.83 9.36
CA PRO A 124 3.52 -4.42 9.68
C PRO A 124 2.90 -3.61 8.53
N TRP A 125 1.85 -2.86 8.84
CA TRP A 125 1.33 -1.85 7.94
C TRP A 125 2.18 -0.59 8.08
N SER A 126 2.82 -0.18 6.99
CA SER A 126 3.66 1.02 6.94
C SER A 126 3.07 2.14 6.10
N GLY A 127 1.90 1.94 5.47
CA GLY A 127 1.37 2.86 4.45
C GLY A 127 2.26 3.01 3.21
N THR A 128 3.43 2.37 3.19
CA THR A 128 4.46 2.46 2.15
C THR A 128 4.39 1.28 1.19
N TYR A 129 3.42 0.38 1.35
CA TYR A 129 3.22 -0.70 0.39
C TYR A 129 2.92 -0.08 -0.98
N PRO A 130 3.79 -0.32 -1.98
CA PRO A 130 3.67 0.31 -3.28
C PRO A 130 2.50 -0.33 -4.03
N PHE A 131 1.32 0.27 -3.91
CA PHE A 131 0.20 -0.08 -4.76
C PHE A 131 0.26 0.81 -5.99
N GLY A 132 0.88 0.31 -7.05
CA GLY A 132 1.16 1.05 -8.29
C GLY A 132 0.36 0.55 -9.48
N GLY A 133 -0.84 0.03 -9.24
CA GLY A 133 -1.65 -0.60 -10.28
C GLY A 133 -2.27 0.40 -11.27
N PRO A 134 -2.72 -0.08 -12.44
CA PRO A 134 -3.31 0.77 -13.47
C PRO A 134 -4.56 1.55 -13.01
N VAL A 135 -5.36 0.99 -12.10
CA VAL A 135 -6.58 1.66 -11.57
C VAL A 135 -6.18 2.81 -10.65
N GLU A 136 -5.30 2.57 -9.68
CA GLU A 136 -4.77 3.60 -8.80
C GLU A 136 -4.07 4.73 -9.57
N LEU A 137 -3.24 4.37 -10.56
CA LEU A 137 -2.60 5.34 -11.45
C LEU A 137 -3.60 6.19 -12.23
N ALA A 138 -4.66 5.57 -12.76
CA ALA A 138 -5.73 6.28 -13.47
C ALA A 138 -6.51 7.22 -12.54
N TRP A 139 -6.82 6.77 -11.32
CA TRP A 139 -7.46 7.58 -10.29
C TRP A 139 -6.61 8.80 -9.93
N VAL A 140 -5.34 8.60 -9.57
CA VAL A 140 -4.41 9.69 -9.22
C VAL A 140 -4.25 10.66 -10.38
N ARG A 141 -4.07 10.16 -11.61
CA ARG A 141 -3.97 10.99 -12.80
C ARG A 141 -5.20 11.88 -12.97
N HIS A 142 -6.40 11.35 -12.74
CA HIS A 142 -7.62 12.16 -12.78
C HIS A 142 -7.64 13.24 -11.69
N GLN A 143 -7.23 12.91 -10.47
CA GLN A 143 -7.15 13.89 -9.38
C GLN A 143 -6.21 15.04 -9.75
N LEU A 144 -5.03 14.73 -10.27
CA LEU A 144 -4.00 15.73 -10.62
C LEU A 144 -4.36 16.59 -11.84
N SER A 145 -5.05 16.02 -12.83
CA SER A 145 -5.36 16.71 -14.09
C SER A 145 -6.72 17.43 -14.09
N VAL A 146 -7.64 17.01 -13.22
CA VAL A 146 -9.02 17.53 -13.22
C VAL A 146 -9.44 18.03 -11.84
N ALA A 147 -9.55 17.14 -10.85
CA ALA A 147 -10.20 17.49 -9.58
C ALA A 147 -9.44 18.57 -8.79
N LEU A 148 -8.12 18.41 -8.64
CA LEU A 148 -7.27 19.32 -7.90
C LEU A 148 -7.15 20.69 -8.60
N PRO A 149 -6.82 20.78 -9.91
CA PRO A 149 -6.83 22.06 -10.63
C PRO A 149 -8.20 22.76 -10.57
N ASN A 150 -9.31 22.02 -10.68
CA ASN A 150 -10.65 22.60 -10.57
C ASN A 150 -10.90 23.22 -9.20
N CYS A 151 -10.47 22.55 -8.13
CA CYS A 151 -10.59 23.11 -6.78
C CYS A 151 -9.72 24.37 -6.63
N VAL A 152 -8.45 24.29 -7.01
CA VAL A 152 -7.49 25.41 -6.91
C VAL A 152 -7.99 26.65 -7.66
N ARG A 153 -8.55 26.47 -8.86
CA ARG A 153 -9.12 27.59 -9.65
C ARG A 153 -10.30 28.30 -8.97
N ARG A 154 -11.09 27.62 -8.13
CA ARG A 154 -12.18 28.26 -7.36
C ARG A 154 -11.65 29.28 -6.35
N TRP A 155 -10.38 29.18 -5.98
CA TRP A 155 -9.68 30.13 -5.11
C TRP A 155 -8.93 31.21 -5.89
N GLY A 156 -9.08 31.29 -7.22
CA GLY A 156 -8.35 32.25 -8.07
C GLY A 156 -6.88 31.91 -8.29
N ALA A 157 -6.43 30.74 -7.83
CA ALA A 157 -5.06 30.26 -7.95
C ALA A 157 -4.90 29.30 -9.15
N GLU A 158 -3.66 28.98 -9.48
CA GLU A 158 -3.29 27.99 -10.49
C GLU A 158 -2.39 26.92 -9.86
N LEU A 159 -2.67 25.65 -10.17
CA LEU A 159 -1.83 24.53 -9.79
C LEU A 159 -0.74 24.35 -10.84
N GLU A 160 0.51 24.44 -10.43
CA GLU A 160 1.66 24.13 -11.28
C GLU A 160 2.30 22.82 -10.83
N ILE A 161 2.46 21.90 -11.78
CA ILE A 161 3.16 20.63 -11.61
C ILE A 161 4.23 20.57 -12.69
N SER A 162 5.49 20.79 -12.30
CA SER A 162 6.64 20.81 -13.22
C SER A 162 7.02 19.41 -13.72
N ASP A 163 6.83 18.39 -12.87
CA ASP A 163 7.00 16.99 -13.21
C ASP A 163 5.75 16.20 -12.79
N PHE A 164 4.93 15.85 -13.77
CA PHE A 164 3.68 15.11 -13.54
C PHE A 164 3.93 13.70 -12.99
N ASN A 165 5.02 13.05 -13.40
CA ASN A 165 5.35 11.72 -12.92
C ASN A 165 5.83 11.78 -11.47
N ALA A 166 6.62 12.78 -11.11
CA ALA A 166 7.00 13.03 -9.72
C ALA A 166 5.77 13.30 -8.84
N ALA A 167 4.79 14.07 -9.32
CA ALA A 167 3.55 14.32 -8.58
C ALA A 167 2.67 13.07 -8.42
N MET A 168 2.57 12.22 -9.45
CA MET A 168 1.92 10.91 -9.32
C MET A 168 2.64 10.06 -8.27
N ASN A 169 3.97 9.97 -8.34
CA ASN A 169 4.76 9.18 -7.40
C ASN A 169 4.65 9.71 -5.97
N ALA A 170 4.70 11.02 -5.73
CA ALA A 170 4.51 11.61 -4.41
C ALA A 170 3.09 11.39 -3.84
N SER A 171 2.12 11.14 -4.73
CA SER A 171 0.75 10.79 -4.35
C SER A 171 0.57 9.30 -4.06
N ILE A 172 1.36 8.40 -4.67
CA ILE A 172 1.23 6.95 -4.50
C ILE A 172 2.19 6.41 -3.44
N TYR A 173 3.43 6.88 -3.47
CA TYR A 173 4.51 6.39 -2.62
C TYR A 173 4.82 7.40 -1.53
N ALA A 174 4.73 6.94 -0.29
CA ALA A 174 5.15 7.74 0.84
C ALA A 174 6.67 7.98 0.77
N THR A 175 7.08 9.25 0.82
CA THR A 175 8.48 9.65 0.68
C THR A 175 9.05 9.98 2.06
N PRO A 176 10.25 9.49 2.43
CA PRO A 176 10.94 9.97 3.62
C PRO A 176 11.26 11.47 3.44
N THR A 177 10.68 12.33 4.28
CA THR A 177 10.98 13.77 4.26
C THR A 177 12.04 14.11 5.31
N GLY A 178 13.31 14.13 4.91
CA GLY A 178 14.43 14.54 5.78
C GLY A 178 14.58 13.68 7.05
N ASN A 179 14.74 14.32 8.22
CA ASN A 179 14.80 13.66 9.53
C ASN A 179 13.41 13.25 10.10
N SER A 180 12.35 13.33 9.30
CA SER A 180 11.01 12.90 9.74
C SER A 180 10.98 11.38 9.91
N ILE A 181 10.48 10.94 11.07
CA ILE A 181 10.28 9.52 11.40
C ILE A 181 9.08 8.95 10.63
N ALA A 182 8.14 9.80 10.17
CA ALA A 182 6.95 9.39 9.43
C ALA A 182 7.08 9.74 7.94
N PRO A 183 6.90 8.78 7.02
CA PRO A 183 6.91 9.04 5.59
C PRO A 183 5.66 9.86 5.20
N VAL A 184 5.83 10.84 4.32
CA VAL A 184 4.73 11.73 3.89
C VAL A 184 4.29 11.34 2.49
N GLN A 185 2.98 11.14 2.31
CA GLN A 185 2.34 10.87 1.02
C GLN A 185 1.41 12.03 0.69
N SER A 186 1.84 12.93 -0.20
CA SER A 186 1.11 14.16 -0.52
C SER A 186 1.53 14.74 -1.85
N VAL A 187 0.55 15.15 -2.66
CA VAL A 187 0.81 15.87 -3.93
C VAL A 187 1.55 17.20 -3.71
N TRP A 188 1.36 17.83 -2.54
CA TRP A 188 1.89 19.16 -2.26
C TRP A 188 3.41 19.17 -2.10
N LEU A 189 4.06 18.01 -2.03
CA LEU A 189 5.52 17.86 -2.10
C LEU A 189 6.06 18.10 -3.52
N ALA A 190 5.21 17.96 -4.54
CA ALA A 190 5.59 18.02 -5.96
C ALA A 190 4.76 19.04 -6.76
N ALA A 191 3.88 19.81 -6.09
CA ALA A 191 3.02 20.81 -6.73
C ALA A 191 3.13 22.17 -6.05
N THR A 192 3.16 23.23 -6.86
CA THR A 192 3.19 24.62 -6.43
C THR A 192 1.88 25.33 -6.75
N LEU A 193 1.58 26.39 -6.00
CA LEU A 193 0.42 27.24 -6.23
C LEU A 193 0.90 28.59 -6.74
N ARG A 194 0.39 29.00 -7.90
CA ARG A 194 0.58 30.34 -8.46
C ARG A 194 -0.64 31.21 -8.16
N ASN A 195 -0.42 32.52 -8.12
CA ASN A 195 -1.46 33.53 -7.90
C ASN A 195 -2.23 33.35 -6.57
N ALA A 196 -1.60 32.76 -5.57
CA ALA A 196 -2.13 32.62 -4.22
C ALA A 196 -1.17 33.27 -3.21
N ASP A 197 -1.71 34.10 -2.31
CA ASP A 197 -0.95 34.52 -1.14
C ASP A 197 -0.80 33.37 -0.13
N VAL A 198 0.00 33.58 0.93
CA VAL A 198 0.31 32.53 1.92
C VAL A 198 -0.96 32.03 2.62
N ALA A 199 -1.90 32.92 2.93
CA ALA A 199 -3.14 32.56 3.62
C ALA A 199 -4.04 31.69 2.71
N THR A 200 -4.19 32.10 1.45
CA THR A 200 -4.97 31.39 0.43
C THR A 200 -4.34 30.04 0.12
N ALA A 201 -3.02 29.98 -0.04
CA ALA A 201 -2.29 28.73 -0.29
C ALA A 201 -2.48 27.72 0.86
N ARG A 202 -2.49 28.19 2.12
CA ARG A 202 -2.78 27.34 3.27
C ARG A 202 -4.21 26.80 3.23
N GLN A 203 -5.17 27.66 2.89
CA GLN A 203 -6.57 27.27 2.80
C GLN A 203 -6.82 26.26 1.66
N ILE A 204 -6.18 26.47 0.50
CA ILE A 204 -6.21 25.53 -0.63
C ILE A 204 -5.69 24.17 -0.20
N ARG A 205 -4.50 24.09 0.43
CA ARG A 205 -3.93 22.81 0.88
C ARG A 205 -4.76 22.10 1.95
N ALA A 206 -5.55 22.86 2.72
CA ALA A 206 -6.43 22.30 3.74
C ALA A 206 -7.79 21.81 3.19
N THR A 207 -8.24 22.33 2.04
CA THR A 207 -9.60 22.11 1.54
C THR A 207 -9.67 21.38 0.20
N CYS A 208 -8.66 21.54 -0.65
CA CYS A 208 -8.61 20.87 -1.94
C CYS A 208 -8.13 19.41 -1.81
N PRO A 209 -8.55 18.53 -2.74
CA PRO A 209 -8.22 17.11 -2.66
C PRO A 209 -6.71 16.89 -2.73
N ASP A 210 -6.18 16.16 -1.76
CA ASP A 210 -4.82 15.63 -1.81
C ASP A 210 -4.92 14.12 -2.07
N PRO A 211 -4.61 13.65 -3.29
CA PRO A 211 -4.70 12.24 -3.62
C PRO A 211 -3.83 11.38 -2.71
N GLY A 212 -2.63 11.85 -2.34
CA GLY A 212 -1.75 11.10 -1.46
C GLY A 212 -2.30 10.94 -0.05
N ARG A 213 -2.89 12.00 0.50
CA ARG A 213 -3.57 11.94 1.79
C ARG A 213 -4.82 11.06 1.74
N THR A 214 -5.56 11.09 0.63
CA THR A 214 -6.76 10.27 0.45
C THR A 214 -6.40 8.79 0.39
N LEU A 215 -5.35 8.44 -0.35
CA LEU A 215 -4.85 7.09 -0.49
C LEU A 215 -4.25 6.53 0.82
N SER A 216 -3.59 7.36 1.62
CA SER A 216 -3.09 6.95 2.94
C SER A 216 -4.20 6.70 3.95
N GLN A 217 -5.36 7.36 3.79
CA GLN A 217 -6.54 7.16 4.62
C GLN A 217 -7.34 5.90 4.29
N LEU A 218 -7.05 5.21 3.19
CA LEU A 218 -7.71 3.93 2.86
C LEU A 218 -7.37 2.82 3.87
N GLY A 219 -6.30 2.99 4.66
CA GLY A 219 -5.84 1.98 5.61
C GLY A 219 -5.21 0.77 4.92
N PRO A 220 -4.90 -0.29 5.68
CA PRO A 220 -4.33 -1.50 5.13
C PRO A 220 -5.35 -2.22 4.24
N PRO A 221 -4.96 -2.70 3.05
CA PRO A 221 -5.85 -3.46 2.18
C PRO A 221 -6.18 -4.84 2.76
N GLU A 222 -7.35 -5.36 2.42
CA GLU A 222 -7.74 -6.72 2.78
C GLU A 222 -6.83 -7.75 2.08
N ILE A 223 -6.36 -8.75 2.82
CA ILE A 223 -5.75 -9.97 2.26
C ILE A 223 -6.83 -11.05 2.27
N ARG A 224 -7.15 -11.58 1.09
CA ARG A 224 -8.18 -12.62 0.92
C ARG A 224 -7.51 -13.99 0.76
N PRO A 225 -7.85 -14.99 1.58
CA PRO A 225 -7.29 -16.33 1.45
C PRO A 225 -7.70 -17.01 0.13
#